data_AF-G9NCA3-F1
#
_entry.id   AF-G9NCA3-F1
#
_cell.length_a   1.000
_cell.length_b   1.000
_cell.length_c   1.000
_cell.angle_alpha   90.00
_cell.angle_beta   90.00
_cell.angle_gamma   90.00
#
_symmetry.space_group_name_H-M   'P 1'
#
loop_
_entity.id
_entity.type
_entity.pdbx_description
1 polymer ?
#
loop_
_entity_poly.entity_id
_entity_poly.type
_entity_poly.pdbx_seq_one_letter_code
_entity_poly.pdbx_strand_id
1 'polypeptide(L)'
;KGKKGDRGRGEWSRTKVDKRKRNDEYREYKRRKISDIDNPKANPFSKEEIEAESRRPKRKVAVMIGYAGTGYKGMQLNGDEETIERDLFQAFIKAGAISKANADDPRKSSLARCARTDKGVHAAGNVISLKLIIEEDDIVDKINEALPAQIRVWGIQRTNNSYNCYQYCDSRWYEYLMPSYCLLPPHPQSFLGKKLVEINKEYGAEEETSARLADVKNFWEEVDEKEIKPILARLDPETRAAVLESLHSEQAAAEAETDETNKADNEEAAEPAAAQQETAKEDGDYTVQPKRRELGPVDFALRDIKAAYIGAKRAYRVSPERIQRLQEALNKYEGTNNFHNYTVQKSHGDPSSKRHIRSFVVNPKPIIIGDTEWLSLKVHGQSFMMHQIRKMVGLVTLMVRCGTSLDRITESYGPKKMAIPKMPGLGLLLERPVFENYNKRAKETLGREDIDFDKYNEKLEAFKQEQIYSRIFGVEEKENSFHSFFTQIDQFRSNHFLWLTAGGM
;
A
#
# COMPACT_ATOMS: atom_id res chain seq x y z
N LYS A 1 -14.33 -29.95 51.42
CA LYS A 1 -13.19 -30.89 51.26
C LYS A 1 -13.25 -31.48 49.86
N GLY A 2 -12.18 -31.35 49.07
CA GLY A 2 -12.09 -31.95 47.73
C GLY A 2 -11.00 -31.31 46.87
N LYS A 3 -9.72 -31.61 47.18
CA LYS A 3 -8.55 -31.17 46.42
C LYS A 3 -8.64 -31.68 44.97
N LYS A 4 -8.59 -30.78 43.98
CA LYS A 4 -8.30 -31.16 42.59
C LYS A 4 -6.81 -31.52 42.52
N GLY A 5 -6.55 -32.79 42.23
CA GLY A 5 -5.21 -33.35 42.11
C GLY A 5 -4.41 -32.72 40.97
N ASP A 6 -3.15 -32.49 41.29
CA ASP A 6 -2.06 -32.12 40.41
C ASP A 6 -1.90 -33.14 39.28
N ARG A 7 -2.21 -32.76 38.04
CA ARG A 7 -1.94 -33.59 36.87
C ARG A 7 -0.51 -33.33 36.41
N GLY A 8 0.35 -34.27 36.76
CA GLY A 8 1.77 -34.25 36.47
C GLY A 8 2.09 -34.09 34.97
N ARG A 9 3.23 -33.44 34.75
CA ARG A 9 3.92 -33.13 33.48
C ARG A 9 4.14 -34.31 32.52
N GLY A 10 3.79 -35.54 32.91
CA GLY A 10 3.90 -36.76 32.10
C GLY A 10 2.73 -37.02 31.13
N GLU A 11 1.51 -36.55 31.45
CA GLU A 11 0.33 -36.80 30.59
C GLU A 11 0.20 -35.85 29.40
N TRP A 12 0.81 -34.66 29.48
CA TRP A 12 0.87 -33.72 28.34
C TRP A 12 1.77 -34.22 27.18
N SER A 13 2.58 -35.25 27.43
CA SER A 13 3.48 -35.87 26.45
C SER A 13 2.82 -36.95 25.59
N ARG A 14 1.59 -37.40 25.94
CA ARG A 14 0.89 -38.49 25.22
C ARG A 14 -0.06 -38.04 24.12
N THR A 15 -0.37 -36.76 24.00
CA THR A 15 -1.06 -36.21 22.82
C THR A 15 -0.03 -35.75 21.78
N LYS A 16 0.65 -36.72 21.16
CA LYS A 16 1.23 -36.49 19.83
C LYS A 16 0.07 -36.19 18.89
N VAL A 17 -0.27 -34.90 18.76
CA VAL A 17 -1.10 -34.43 17.65
C VAL A 17 -0.41 -34.87 16.38
N ASP A 18 -1.03 -35.82 15.70
CA ASP A 18 -0.48 -36.49 14.54
C ASP A 18 -0.15 -35.45 13.47
N LYS A 19 1.15 -35.18 13.28
CA LYS A 19 1.64 -34.16 12.34
C LYS A 19 1.19 -34.45 10.91
N ARG A 20 0.91 -35.73 10.57
CA ARG A 20 0.31 -36.09 9.28
C ARG A 20 -1.13 -35.63 9.21
N LYS A 21 -1.94 -35.95 10.22
CA LYS A 21 -3.34 -35.55 10.28
C LYS A 21 -3.53 -34.03 10.20
N ARG A 22 -2.71 -33.24 10.90
CA ARG A 22 -2.74 -31.76 10.78
C ARG A 22 -2.30 -31.26 9.40
N ASN A 23 -1.32 -31.90 8.76
CA ASN A 23 -0.91 -31.53 7.40
C ASN A 23 -1.96 -31.92 6.35
N ASP A 24 -2.64 -33.05 6.55
CA ASP A 24 -3.71 -33.53 5.68
C ASP A 24 -4.97 -32.67 5.87
N GLU A 25 -5.35 -32.35 7.11
CA GLU A 25 -6.41 -31.38 7.41
C GLU A 25 -6.09 -29.98 6.86
N TYR A 26 -4.83 -29.53 6.89
CA TYR A 26 -4.42 -28.26 6.27
C TYR A 26 -4.44 -28.31 4.73
N ARG A 27 -4.10 -29.46 4.13
CA ARG A 27 -4.22 -29.69 2.68
C ARG A 27 -5.67 -29.77 2.25
N GLU A 28 -6.53 -30.39 3.05
CA GLU A 28 -7.96 -30.54 2.81
C GLU A 28 -8.70 -29.22 3.03
N TYR A 29 -8.33 -28.45 4.05
CA TYR A 29 -8.75 -27.06 4.25
C TYR A 29 -8.35 -26.17 3.06
N LYS A 30 -7.13 -26.33 2.53
CA LYS A 30 -6.72 -25.66 1.29
C LYS A 30 -7.53 -26.13 0.08
N ARG A 31 -7.86 -27.42 -0.05
CA ARG A 31 -8.74 -27.90 -1.14
C ARG A 31 -10.14 -27.31 -1.04
N ARG A 32 -10.72 -27.26 0.17
CA ARG A 32 -12.09 -26.78 0.43
C ARG A 32 -12.25 -25.25 0.32
N LYS A 33 -11.20 -24.46 0.54
CA LYS A 33 -11.22 -22.99 0.31
C LYS A 33 -10.83 -22.56 -1.10
N ILE A 34 -10.50 -23.50 -1.99
CA ILE A 34 -10.00 -23.26 -3.36
C ILE A 34 -10.93 -23.92 -4.40
N SER A 35 -12.17 -24.27 -4.01
CA SER A 35 -13.21 -24.72 -4.94
C SER A 35 -13.93 -23.59 -5.67
N ASP A 36 -13.66 -22.32 -5.32
CA ASP A 36 -14.33 -21.15 -5.93
C ASP A 36 -13.58 -20.58 -7.15
N ILE A 37 -12.64 -21.34 -7.73
CA ILE A 37 -12.04 -21.01 -9.03
C ILE A 37 -12.35 -22.17 -9.97
N ASP A 38 -13.37 -21.95 -10.79
CA ASP A 38 -13.78 -22.85 -11.86
C ASP A 38 -12.63 -23.13 -12.83
N ASN A 39 -12.52 -24.42 -13.16
CA ASN A 39 -11.71 -25.04 -14.21
C ASN A 39 -10.15 -24.99 -14.08
N PRO A 40 -9.47 -26.14 -13.91
CA PRO A 40 -8.04 -26.21 -14.17
C PRO A 40 -7.78 -25.94 -15.66
N LYS A 41 -7.02 -24.89 -15.97
CA LYS A 41 -6.61 -24.58 -17.35
C LYS A 41 -5.91 -25.79 -17.98
N ALA A 42 -6.22 -26.09 -19.24
CA ALA A 42 -5.55 -27.13 -20.00
C ALA A 42 -4.04 -26.88 -20.08
N ASN A 43 -3.24 -27.95 -20.05
CA ASN A 43 -1.79 -27.83 -20.15
C ASN A 43 -1.41 -27.23 -21.52
N PRO A 44 -0.56 -26.19 -21.57
CA PRO A 44 -0.16 -25.57 -22.83
C PRO A 44 0.68 -26.48 -23.74
N PHE A 45 1.19 -27.61 -23.24
CA PHE A 45 2.00 -28.56 -24.00
C PHE A 45 1.23 -29.85 -24.32
N SER A 46 1.53 -30.45 -25.48
CA SER A 46 0.93 -31.72 -25.88
C SER A 46 1.43 -32.89 -25.02
N LYS A 47 0.73 -34.03 -25.03
CA LYS A 47 1.17 -35.23 -24.29
C LYS A 47 2.51 -35.73 -24.81
N GLU A 48 2.70 -35.71 -26.12
CA GLU A 48 3.93 -36.12 -26.80
C GLU A 48 5.10 -35.23 -26.38
N GLU A 49 4.90 -33.92 -26.28
CA GLU A 49 5.92 -32.99 -25.80
C GLU A 49 6.30 -33.21 -24.33
N ILE A 50 5.34 -33.59 -23.50
CA ILE A 50 5.56 -33.88 -22.08
C ILE A 50 6.32 -35.20 -21.91
N GLU A 51 5.97 -36.22 -22.69
CA GLU A 51 6.63 -37.54 -22.66
C GLU A 51 8.05 -37.48 -23.24
N ALA A 52 8.31 -36.60 -24.20
CA ALA A 52 9.63 -36.36 -24.76
C ALA A 52 10.58 -35.62 -23.80
N GLU A 53 10.08 -34.93 -22.77
CA GLU A 53 10.89 -34.19 -21.81
C GLU A 53 11.56 -35.12 -20.78
N SER A 54 12.89 -35.10 -20.72
CA SER A 54 13.62 -35.90 -19.73
C SER A 54 13.39 -35.40 -18.30
N ARG A 55 13.20 -36.34 -17.36
CA ARG A 55 12.88 -35.99 -15.97
C ARG A 55 14.12 -35.48 -15.23
N ARG A 56 14.12 -34.18 -14.91
CA ARG A 56 15.18 -33.52 -14.11
C ARG A 56 14.80 -33.34 -12.65
N PRO A 57 15.76 -33.36 -11.70
CA PRO A 57 15.47 -33.24 -10.28
C PRO A 57 15.04 -31.82 -9.89
N LYS A 58 13.85 -31.75 -9.28
CA LYS A 58 13.29 -30.50 -8.76
C LYS A 58 13.79 -30.26 -7.32
N ARG A 59 14.29 -29.06 -7.03
CA ARG A 59 14.75 -28.65 -5.70
C ARG A 59 13.83 -27.58 -5.13
N LYS A 60 13.54 -27.64 -3.82
CA LYS A 60 12.85 -26.53 -3.14
C LYS A 60 13.83 -25.37 -3.01
N VAL A 61 13.39 -24.19 -3.45
CA VAL A 61 14.23 -22.99 -3.51
C VAL A 61 13.50 -21.78 -2.94
N ALA A 62 14.27 -20.77 -2.55
CA ALA A 62 13.86 -19.39 -2.36
C ALA A 62 14.34 -18.59 -3.57
N VAL A 63 13.43 -17.93 -4.27
CA VAL A 63 13.74 -17.06 -5.41
C VAL A 63 13.58 -15.62 -4.93
N MET A 64 14.68 -14.87 -4.95
CA MET A 64 14.72 -13.45 -4.63
C MET A 64 14.37 -12.68 -5.89
N ILE A 65 13.34 -11.85 -5.82
CA ILE A 65 12.76 -11.15 -6.97
C ILE A 65 12.58 -9.65 -6.68
N GLY A 66 12.56 -8.84 -7.72
CA GLY A 66 12.14 -7.45 -7.71
C GLY A 66 11.15 -7.20 -8.84
N TYR A 67 10.21 -6.28 -8.64
CA TYR A 67 9.24 -5.90 -9.66
C TYR A 67 8.67 -4.49 -9.45
N ALA A 68 8.33 -3.82 -10.56
CA ALA A 68 7.46 -2.66 -10.54
C ALA A 68 5.99 -3.10 -10.74
N GLY A 69 5.11 -2.73 -9.81
CA GLY A 69 3.71 -3.16 -9.81
C GLY A 69 2.79 -2.40 -10.78
N THR A 70 3.27 -1.32 -11.39
CA THR A 70 2.52 -0.55 -12.40
C THR A 70 2.11 -1.46 -13.57
N GLY A 71 0.82 -1.46 -13.92
CA GLY A 71 0.24 -2.34 -14.93
C GLY A 71 -0.31 -3.66 -14.38
N TYR A 72 0.10 -4.08 -13.18
CA TYR A 72 -0.26 -5.39 -12.62
C TYR A 72 -1.36 -5.29 -11.55
N LYS A 73 -2.24 -6.30 -11.48
CA LYS A 73 -3.27 -6.44 -10.44
C LYS A 73 -2.73 -7.09 -9.16
N GLY A 74 -1.51 -6.72 -8.78
CA GLY A 74 -0.80 -7.23 -7.61
C GLY A 74 0.01 -8.50 -7.91
N MET A 75 0.55 -9.09 -6.85
CA MET A 75 1.46 -10.23 -6.99
C MET A 75 0.74 -11.55 -7.28
N GLN A 76 -0.39 -11.81 -6.61
CA GLN A 76 -1.04 -13.11 -6.62
C GLN A 76 -1.86 -13.33 -7.91
N LEU A 77 -1.78 -14.52 -8.49
CA LEU A 77 -2.71 -14.96 -9.55
C LEU A 77 -4.18 -14.81 -9.13
N ASN A 78 -4.94 -14.10 -9.97
CA ASN A 78 -6.37 -13.90 -9.81
C ASN A 78 -7.04 -13.97 -11.20
N GLY A 79 -7.75 -15.07 -11.49
CA GLY A 79 -8.41 -15.27 -12.79
C GLY A 79 -7.47 -15.08 -13.99
N ASP A 80 -7.92 -14.28 -14.96
CA ASP A 80 -7.19 -13.97 -16.20
C ASP A 80 -6.39 -12.67 -16.18
N GLU A 81 -6.32 -12.00 -15.02
CA GLU A 81 -5.60 -10.73 -14.84
C GLU A 81 -4.07 -10.86 -14.95
N GLU A 82 -3.42 -9.80 -15.40
CA GLU A 82 -1.96 -9.66 -15.41
C GLU A 82 -1.44 -9.50 -13.97
N THR A 83 -0.66 -10.48 -13.51
CA THR A 83 -0.10 -10.54 -12.16
C THR A 83 1.38 -10.92 -12.20
N ILE A 84 2.15 -10.47 -11.22
CA ILE A 84 3.60 -10.73 -11.18
C ILE A 84 3.89 -12.25 -11.17
N GLU A 85 3.08 -13.03 -10.47
CA GLU A 85 3.19 -14.49 -10.47
C GLU A 85 2.96 -15.12 -11.84
N ARG A 86 2.10 -14.54 -12.69
CA ARG A 86 1.85 -15.06 -14.03
C ARG A 86 3.11 -15.00 -14.88
N ASP A 87 3.73 -13.83 -14.94
CA ASP A 87 4.93 -13.61 -15.75
C ASP A 87 6.12 -14.41 -15.22
N LEU A 88 6.30 -14.44 -13.89
CA LEU A 88 7.31 -15.30 -13.27
C LEU A 88 7.10 -16.78 -13.62
N PHE A 89 5.86 -17.27 -13.53
CA PHE A 89 5.56 -18.67 -13.82
C PHE A 89 5.79 -19.01 -15.30
N GLN A 90 5.36 -18.15 -16.21
CA GLN A 90 5.62 -18.29 -17.64
C GLN A 90 7.11 -18.25 -17.96
N ALA A 91 7.87 -17.35 -17.33
CA ALA A 91 9.32 -17.27 -17.48
C ALA A 91 10.03 -18.53 -16.96
N PHE A 92 9.59 -19.08 -15.82
CA PHE A 92 10.12 -20.35 -15.32
C PHE A 92 9.86 -21.52 -16.26
N ILE A 93 8.71 -21.54 -16.95
CA ILE A 93 8.42 -22.56 -17.97
C ILE A 93 9.33 -22.37 -19.18
N LYS A 94 9.42 -21.16 -19.72
CA LYS A 94 10.25 -20.82 -20.89
C LYS A 94 11.74 -21.12 -20.66
N ALA A 95 12.24 -20.87 -19.45
CA ALA A 95 13.62 -21.14 -19.06
C ALA A 95 13.89 -22.62 -18.70
N GLY A 96 12.89 -23.51 -18.78
CA GLY A 96 13.05 -24.92 -18.39
C GLY A 96 13.17 -25.17 -16.89
N ALA A 97 12.97 -24.15 -16.04
CA ALA A 97 12.98 -24.27 -14.58
C ALA A 97 11.73 -24.99 -14.05
N ILE A 98 10.64 -25.01 -14.83
CA ILE A 98 9.41 -25.79 -14.59
C ILE A 98 9.18 -26.70 -15.80
N SER A 99 9.14 -28.01 -15.54
CA SER A 99 8.83 -29.04 -16.55
C SER A 99 7.48 -28.79 -17.21
N LYS A 100 7.34 -29.13 -18.49
CA LYS A 100 6.09 -29.07 -19.27
C LYS A 100 4.92 -29.76 -18.57
N ALA A 101 5.17 -30.89 -17.90
CA ALA A 101 4.17 -31.63 -17.11
C ALA A 101 3.50 -30.81 -15.96
N ASN A 102 4.16 -29.75 -15.49
CA ASN A 102 3.71 -28.90 -14.40
C ASN A 102 3.31 -27.49 -14.85
N ALA A 103 3.34 -27.22 -16.16
CA ALA A 103 3.14 -25.88 -16.72
C ALA A 103 1.69 -25.38 -16.64
N ASP A 104 0.74 -26.24 -16.33
CA ASP A 104 -0.69 -25.93 -16.23
C ASP A 104 -1.09 -25.31 -14.89
N ASP A 105 -0.35 -25.61 -13.81
CA ASP A 105 -0.74 -25.20 -12.46
C ASP A 105 0.45 -24.91 -11.53
N PRO A 106 0.66 -23.64 -11.12
CA PRO A 106 1.67 -23.24 -10.14
C PRO A 106 1.60 -23.98 -8.80
N ARG A 107 0.42 -24.49 -8.41
CA ARG A 107 0.22 -25.26 -7.19
C ARG A 107 1.00 -26.58 -7.22
N LYS A 108 1.22 -27.16 -8.41
CA LYS A 108 2.03 -28.38 -8.59
C LYS A 108 3.51 -28.16 -8.23
N SER A 109 3.97 -26.91 -8.25
CA SER A 109 5.34 -26.52 -7.88
C SER A 109 5.46 -26.06 -6.43
N SER A 110 4.40 -26.20 -5.61
CA SER A 110 4.41 -25.81 -4.18
C SER A 110 4.79 -24.34 -3.95
N LEU A 111 4.26 -23.45 -4.79
CA LEU A 111 4.53 -22.02 -4.75
C LEU A 111 3.96 -21.38 -3.46
N ALA A 112 4.79 -20.58 -2.79
CA ALA A 112 4.42 -19.73 -1.67
C ALA A 112 5.10 -18.36 -1.80
N ARG A 113 4.48 -17.32 -1.24
CA ARG A 113 4.91 -15.91 -1.31
C ARG A 113 5.25 -15.38 0.07
N CYS A 114 6.31 -14.60 0.19
CA CYS A 114 6.69 -14.00 1.47
C CYS A 114 5.80 -12.81 1.84
N ALA A 115 5.62 -11.87 0.90
CA ALA A 115 4.73 -10.73 1.01
C ALA A 115 3.72 -10.73 -0.14
N ARG A 116 2.48 -10.39 0.17
CA ARG A 116 1.44 -10.12 -0.83
C ARG A 116 1.37 -8.60 -1.00
N THR A 117 1.64 -8.13 -2.20
CA THR A 117 1.51 -6.73 -2.58
C THR A 117 0.16 -6.51 -3.26
N ASP A 118 -0.50 -5.41 -2.89
CA ASP A 118 -1.76 -4.98 -3.50
C ASP A 118 -1.53 -4.50 -4.94
N LYS A 119 -2.62 -4.25 -5.68
CA LYS A 119 -2.58 -3.66 -7.04
C LYS A 119 -1.70 -2.41 -7.06
N GLY A 120 -0.78 -2.36 -8.03
CA GLY A 120 0.12 -1.22 -8.25
C GLY A 120 1.28 -1.11 -7.26
N VAL A 121 1.36 -1.92 -6.20
CA VAL A 121 2.44 -1.84 -5.21
C VAL A 121 3.72 -2.49 -5.74
N HIS A 122 4.84 -1.78 -5.57
CA HIS A 122 6.15 -2.20 -6.05
C HIS A 122 6.91 -3.05 -5.02
N ALA A 123 7.92 -3.80 -5.46
CA ALA A 123 8.87 -4.46 -4.56
C ALA A 123 10.29 -4.43 -5.16
N ALA A 124 11.24 -3.81 -4.45
CA ALA A 124 12.65 -3.94 -4.79
C ALA A 124 13.14 -5.37 -4.49
N GLY A 125 12.69 -5.93 -3.37
CA GLY A 125 13.00 -7.27 -2.92
C GLY A 125 11.77 -7.97 -2.36
N ASN A 126 11.42 -9.12 -2.96
CA ASN A 126 10.47 -10.07 -2.40
C ASN A 126 11.04 -11.48 -2.54
N VAL A 127 10.45 -12.45 -1.84
CA VAL A 127 10.84 -13.85 -1.94
C VAL A 127 9.62 -14.71 -2.22
N ILE A 128 9.73 -15.55 -3.26
CA ILE A 128 8.83 -16.70 -3.45
C ILE A 128 9.59 -17.98 -3.15
N SER A 129 8.86 -19.02 -2.76
CA SER A 129 9.43 -20.35 -2.59
C SER A 129 8.64 -21.38 -3.35
N LEU A 130 9.31 -22.17 -4.18
CA LEU A 130 8.71 -23.17 -5.06
C LEU A 130 9.74 -24.25 -5.40
N LYS A 131 9.33 -25.28 -6.13
CA LYS A 131 10.21 -26.33 -6.62
C LYS A 131 10.60 -26.03 -8.06
N LEU A 132 11.89 -25.83 -8.32
CA LEU A 132 12.45 -25.54 -9.64
C LEU A 132 13.53 -26.57 -10.02
N ILE A 133 13.76 -26.72 -11.32
CA ILE A 133 14.95 -27.34 -11.90
C ILE A 133 16.01 -26.22 -11.99
N ILE A 134 17.16 -26.42 -11.34
CA ILE A 134 18.19 -25.38 -11.14
C ILE A 134 19.60 -25.94 -11.37
N GLU A 135 19.73 -26.96 -12.22
CA GLU A 135 21.01 -27.61 -12.47
C GLU A 135 21.89 -26.84 -13.45
N GLU A 136 21.31 -25.89 -14.18
CA GLU A 136 22.03 -25.00 -15.08
C GLU A 136 22.50 -23.77 -14.32
N ASP A 137 23.79 -23.45 -14.43
CA ASP A 137 24.42 -22.33 -13.71
C ASP A 137 23.87 -20.97 -14.17
N ASP A 138 23.45 -20.86 -15.44
CA ASP A 138 22.89 -19.67 -16.08
C ASP A 138 21.35 -19.58 -15.97
N ILE A 139 20.72 -20.40 -15.12
CA ILE A 139 19.25 -20.48 -15.03
C ILE A 139 18.61 -19.13 -14.67
N VAL A 140 19.28 -18.30 -13.87
CA VAL A 140 18.80 -16.97 -13.50
C VAL A 140 18.76 -16.04 -14.71
N ASP A 141 19.77 -16.11 -15.57
CA ASP A 141 19.86 -15.29 -16.78
C ASP A 141 18.78 -15.70 -17.78
N LYS A 142 18.60 -17.00 -18.03
CA LYS A 142 17.50 -17.54 -18.87
C LYS A 142 16.11 -17.12 -18.38
N ILE A 143 15.89 -17.11 -17.07
CA ILE A 143 14.63 -16.64 -16.50
C ILE A 143 14.46 -15.13 -16.76
N ASN A 144 15.50 -14.33 -16.54
CA ASN A 144 15.45 -12.89 -16.75
C ASN A 144 15.29 -12.49 -18.23
N GLU A 145 15.84 -13.25 -19.17
CA GLU A 145 15.63 -13.07 -20.62
C GLU A 145 14.16 -13.29 -21.01
N ALA A 146 13.45 -14.17 -20.31
CA ALA A 146 12.03 -14.44 -20.51
C ALA A 146 11.10 -13.47 -19.75
N LEU A 147 11.65 -12.55 -18.94
CA LEU A 147 10.90 -11.59 -18.14
C LEU A 147 10.95 -10.16 -18.72
N PRO A 148 9.87 -9.38 -18.60
CA PRO A 148 9.90 -7.97 -18.96
C PRO A 148 10.87 -7.19 -18.06
N ALA A 149 11.37 -6.05 -18.52
CA ALA A 149 12.36 -5.24 -17.79
C ALA A 149 11.95 -4.87 -16.36
N GLN A 150 10.64 -4.78 -16.13
CA GLN A 150 10.06 -4.44 -14.84
C GLN A 150 9.95 -5.59 -13.84
N ILE A 151 10.37 -6.81 -14.18
CA ILE A 151 10.44 -7.96 -13.27
C ILE A 151 11.84 -8.57 -13.36
N ARG A 152 12.47 -8.83 -12.22
CA ARG A 152 13.81 -9.40 -12.13
C ARG A 152 13.90 -10.48 -11.09
N VAL A 153 14.64 -11.53 -11.40
CA VAL A 153 15.15 -12.52 -10.44
C VAL A 153 16.58 -12.12 -10.08
N TRP A 154 16.81 -11.83 -8.80
CA TRP A 154 18.13 -11.49 -8.27
C TRP A 154 19.00 -12.74 -8.12
N GLY A 155 18.39 -13.81 -7.59
CA GLY A 155 19.07 -15.06 -7.36
C GLY A 155 18.14 -16.14 -6.83
N ILE A 156 18.64 -17.38 -6.87
CA ILE A 156 17.91 -18.57 -6.44
C ILE A 156 18.75 -19.30 -5.40
N GLN A 157 18.21 -19.43 -4.19
CA GLN A 157 18.85 -20.15 -3.10
C GLN A 157 18.17 -21.49 -2.85
N ARG A 158 18.95 -22.58 -2.87
CA ARG A 158 18.43 -23.90 -2.53
C ARG A 158 18.14 -24.01 -1.04
N THR A 159 16.94 -24.48 -0.71
CA THR A 159 16.46 -24.61 0.67
C THR A 159 16.22 -26.07 1.05
N ASN A 160 15.80 -26.32 2.29
CA ASN A 160 15.24 -27.61 2.68
C ASN A 160 13.84 -27.82 2.07
N ASN A 161 13.42 -29.08 1.98
CA ASN A 161 12.16 -29.46 1.31
C ASN A 161 10.89 -28.90 1.97
N SER A 162 10.95 -28.55 3.26
CA SER A 162 9.83 -27.96 4.03
C SER A 162 9.89 -26.44 4.13
N TYR A 163 10.84 -25.78 3.46
CA TYR A 163 10.93 -24.33 3.48
C TYR A 163 9.66 -23.67 2.91
N ASN A 164 9.23 -22.61 3.58
CA ASN A 164 8.13 -21.76 3.13
C ASN A 164 8.49 -20.31 3.49
N CYS A 165 8.74 -19.48 2.48
CA CYS A 165 9.19 -18.10 2.69
C CYS A 165 8.21 -17.27 3.54
N TYR A 166 6.91 -17.55 3.52
CA TYR A 166 5.96 -16.85 4.39
C TYR A 166 6.17 -17.17 5.87
N GLN A 167 6.35 -18.46 6.18
CA GLN A 167 6.42 -18.96 7.56
C GLN A 167 7.77 -18.67 8.22
N TYR A 168 8.83 -18.61 7.43
CA TYR A 168 10.20 -18.36 7.90
C TYR A 168 10.60 -16.88 7.85
N CYS A 169 9.74 -15.99 7.36
CA CYS A 169 10.03 -14.56 7.33
C CYS A 169 9.83 -13.94 8.71
N ASP A 170 10.91 -13.37 9.25
CA ASP A 170 10.97 -12.80 10.59
C ASP A 170 10.42 -11.37 10.62
N SER A 171 10.76 -10.58 9.59
CA SER A 171 10.38 -9.16 9.48
C SER A 171 10.47 -8.68 8.04
N ARG A 172 9.93 -7.49 7.76
CA ARG A 172 9.94 -6.87 6.44
C ARG A 172 10.34 -5.40 6.55
N TRP A 173 11.12 -4.95 5.58
CA TRP A 173 11.39 -3.55 5.31
C TRP A 173 10.46 -3.06 4.21
N TYR A 174 9.77 -1.95 4.47
CA TYR A 174 9.05 -1.19 3.46
C TYR A 174 9.60 0.22 3.41
N GLU A 175 9.46 0.84 2.25
CA GLU A 175 9.70 2.25 2.04
C GLU A 175 8.42 2.89 1.51
N TYR A 176 8.10 4.08 2.01
CA TYR A 176 7.00 4.89 1.51
C TYR A 176 7.54 6.22 1.02
N LEU A 177 7.37 6.49 -0.28
CA LEU A 177 7.72 7.75 -0.92
C LEU A 177 6.51 8.67 -0.97
N MET A 178 6.68 9.92 -0.56
CA MET A 178 5.66 10.96 -0.72
C MET A 178 6.29 12.31 -1.04
N PRO A 179 5.62 13.17 -1.82
CA PRO A 179 6.05 14.55 -1.97
C PRO A 179 6.11 15.29 -0.62
N SER A 180 7.10 16.14 -0.43
CA SER A 180 7.25 16.88 0.83
C SER A 180 6.10 17.86 1.08
N TYR A 181 5.44 18.33 0.01
CA TYR A 181 4.25 19.17 0.06
C TYR A 181 3.06 18.50 0.76
N CYS A 182 3.05 17.17 0.93
CA CYS A 182 2.03 16.49 1.73
C CYS A 182 2.00 16.96 3.19
N LEU A 183 3.09 17.58 3.67
CA LEU A 183 3.20 18.12 5.02
C LEU A 183 2.79 19.60 5.14
N LEU A 184 2.45 20.27 4.03
CA LEU A 184 1.89 21.62 4.09
C LEU A 184 0.56 21.64 4.84
N PRO A 185 0.16 22.74 5.49
CA PRO A 185 -1.13 22.84 6.17
C PRO A 185 -2.31 22.85 5.18
N PRO A 186 -3.55 22.57 5.64
CA PRO A 186 -4.74 22.84 4.84
C PRO A 186 -4.81 24.28 4.38
N HIS A 187 -5.37 24.48 3.18
CA HIS A 187 -5.65 25.82 2.69
C HIS A 187 -6.56 26.54 3.70
N PRO A 188 -6.30 27.80 4.10
CA PRO A 188 -7.07 28.48 5.15
C PRO A 188 -8.58 28.56 4.86
N GLN A 189 -8.95 28.55 3.57
CA GLN A 189 -10.34 28.60 3.14
C GLN A 189 -11.04 27.23 3.06
N SER A 190 -10.30 26.12 3.16
CA SER A 190 -10.91 24.79 3.16
C SER A 190 -11.71 24.54 4.45
N PHE A 191 -12.60 23.55 4.42
CA PHE A 191 -13.41 23.21 5.60
C PHE A 191 -12.53 22.85 6.80
N LEU A 192 -11.54 21.97 6.59
CA LEU A 192 -10.60 21.57 7.64
C LEU A 192 -9.74 22.75 8.11
N GLY A 193 -9.27 23.62 7.20
CA GLY A 193 -8.50 24.82 7.54
C GLY A 193 -9.27 25.77 8.45
N LYS A 194 -10.53 26.07 8.12
CA LYS A 194 -11.43 26.90 8.95
C LYS A 194 -11.68 26.26 10.32
N LYS A 195 -11.99 24.96 10.36
CA LYS A 195 -12.29 24.26 11.60
C LYS A 195 -11.09 24.10 12.53
N LEU A 196 -9.88 23.99 11.99
CA LEU A 196 -8.65 24.01 12.81
C LEU A 196 -8.52 25.31 13.58
N VAL A 197 -8.73 26.46 12.93
CA VAL A 197 -8.64 27.77 13.59
C VAL A 197 -9.76 27.93 14.64
N GLU A 198 -11.00 27.63 14.26
CA GLU A 198 -12.18 27.75 15.14
C GLU A 198 -12.03 26.91 16.41
N ILE A 199 -11.78 25.60 16.26
CA ILE A 199 -11.77 24.67 17.39
C ILE A 199 -10.50 24.81 18.22
N ASN A 200 -9.33 25.06 17.60
CA ASN A 200 -8.12 25.25 18.40
C ASN A 200 -8.21 26.51 19.26
N LYS A 201 -8.89 27.56 18.77
CA LYS A 201 -9.17 28.75 19.57
C LYS A 201 -10.12 28.47 20.73
N GLU A 202 -11.21 27.74 20.48
CA GLU A 202 -12.18 27.33 21.51
C GLU A 202 -11.51 26.56 22.67
N TYR A 203 -10.55 25.69 22.34
CA TYR A 203 -9.81 24.88 23.30
C TYR A 203 -8.50 25.53 23.82
N GLY A 204 -8.24 26.80 23.48
CA GLY A 204 -7.05 27.52 23.95
C GLY A 204 -5.71 27.01 23.41
N ALA A 205 -5.71 26.29 22.29
CA ALA A 205 -4.54 25.66 21.67
C ALA A 205 -3.96 26.45 20.47
N GLU A 206 -4.40 27.69 20.26
CA GLU A 206 -4.01 28.53 19.12
C GLU A 206 -2.50 28.80 19.09
N GLU A 207 -1.92 29.19 20.24
CA GLU A 207 -0.48 29.49 20.34
C GLU A 207 0.38 28.24 20.09
N GLU A 208 0.04 27.11 20.71
CA GLU A 208 0.77 25.86 20.52
C GLU A 208 0.69 25.35 19.07
N THR A 209 -0.48 25.44 18.45
CA THR A 209 -0.66 25.01 17.05
C THR A 209 0.11 25.94 16.11
N SER A 210 0.04 27.25 16.35
CA SER A 210 0.78 28.25 15.57
C SER A 210 2.29 28.04 15.68
N ALA A 211 2.80 27.71 16.87
CA ALA A 211 4.21 27.40 17.07
C ALA A 211 4.65 26.16 16.27
N ARG A 212 3.80 25.12 16.20
CA ARG A 212 4.08 23.90 15.42
C ARG A 212 4.02 24.09 13.90
N LEU A 213 3.38 25.16 13.43
CA LEU A 213 3.22 25.52 12.01
C LEU A 213 4.01 26.78 11.62
N ALA A 214 4.85 27.30 12.51
CA ALA A 214 5.50 28.60 12.36
C ALA A 214 6.30 28.73 11.06
N ASP A 215 6.96 27.65 10.65
CA ASP A 215 7.83 27.58 9.49
C ASP A 215 7.09 27.42 8.15
N VAL A 216 5.75 27.27 8.15
CA VAL A 216 4.89 27.35 6.95
C VAL A 216 3.79 28.40 7.07
N LYS A 217 3.82 29.25 8.09
CA LYS A 217 2.77 30.22 8.41
C LYS A 217 2.35 31.06 7.19
N ASN A 218 3.32 31.52 6.40
CA ASN A 218 3.08 32.45 5.29
C ASN A 218 2.95 31.74 3.93
N PHE A 219 3.02 30.41 3.87
CA PHE A 219 3.09 29.70 2.60
C PHE A 219 1.91 30.04 1.68
N TRP A 220 0.67 29.95 2.19
CA TRP A 220 -0.53 30.20 1.37
C TRP A 220 -0.69 31.67 0.99
N GLU A 221 -0.41 32.58 1.92
CA GLU A 221 -0.43 34.02 1.66
C GLU A 221 0.56 34.40 0.55
N GLU A 222 1.79 33.88 0.62
CA GLU A 222 2.79 34.12 -0.41
C GLU A 222 2.38 33.58 -1.79
N VAL A 223 1.73 32.41 -1.84
CA VAL A 223 1.22 31.85 -3.10
C VAL A 223 0.09 32.71 -3.65
N ASP A 224 -0.85 33.13 -2.81
CA ASP A 224 -1.95 34.00 -3.22
C ASP A 224 -1.44 35.33 -3.78
N GLU A 225 -0.45 35.95 -3.12
CA GLU A 225 0.16 37.20 -3.56
C GLU A 225 0.97 37.05 -4.86
N LYS A 226 1.86 36.05 -4.93
CA LYS A 226 2.86 35.93 -6.01
C LYS A 226 2.31 35.25 -7.26
N GLU A 227 1.39 34.30 -7.10
CA GLU A 227 0.93 33.44 -8.20
C GLU A 227 -0.54 33.70 -8.57
N ILE A 228 -1.42 33.84 -7.57
CA ILE A 228 -2.88 33.90 -7.83
C ILE A 228 -3.35 35.31 -8.20
N LYS A 229 -2.92 36.35 -7.45
CA LYS A 229 -3.29 37.74 -7.74
C LYS A 229 -2.93 38.19 -9.17
N PRO A 230 -1.74 37.86 -9.72
CA PRO A 230 -1.42 38.21 -11.11
C PRO A 230 -2.35 37.54 -12.13
N ILE A 231 -2.83 36.32 -11.87
CA ILE A 231 -3.80 35.64 -12.73
C ILE A 231 -5.13 36.39 -12.70
N LEU A 232 -5.65 36.67 -11.49
CA LEU A 232 -6.91 37.39 -11.31
C LEU A 232 -6.88 38.82 -11.87
N ALA A 233 -5.73 39.49 -11.82
CA ALA A 233 -5.56 40.85 -12.35
C ALA A 233 -5.61 40.94 -13.88
N ARG A 234 -5.39 39.82 -14.58
CA ARG A 234 -5.47 39.74 -16.05
C ARG A 234 -6.88 39.47 -16.57
N LEU A 235 -7.80 39.09 -15.69
CA LEU A 235 -9.19 38.79 -16.04
C LEU A 235 -10.02 40.09 -16.07
N ASP A 236 -11.01 40.13 -16.96
CA ASP A 236 -12.01 41.19 -16.94
C ASP A 236 -12.87 41.11 -15.65
N PRO A 237 -13.53 42.22 -15.23
CA PRO A 237 -14.26 42.27 -13.98
C PRO A 237 -15.37 41.21 -13.83
N GLU A 238 -16.06 40.85 -14.92
CA GLU A 238 -17.16 39.88 -14.90
C GLU A 238 -16.61 38.46 -14.71
N THR A 239 -15.60 38.08 -15.50
CA THR A 239 -14.92 36.78 -15.36
C THR A 239 -14.26 36.65 -13.99
N ARG A 240 -13.62 37.71 -13.49
CA ARG A 240 -13.00 37.71 -12.15
C ARG A 240 -14.03 37.47 -11.05
N ALA A 241 -15.18 38.14 -11.11
CA ALA A 241 -16.25 37.94 -10.13
C ALA A 241 -16.78 36.49 -10.18
N ALA A 242 -17.03 35.96 -11.38
CA ALA A 242 -17.48 34.58 -11.57
C ALA A 242 -16.44 33.54 -11.11
N VAL A 243 -15.14 33.78 -11.30
CA VAL A 243 -14.07 32.91 -10.81
C VAL A 243 -14.00 32.92 -9.29
N LEU A 244 -14.08 34.09 -8.66
CA LEU A 244 -14.11 34.20 -7.20
C LEU A 244 -15.37 33.53 -6.63
N GLU A 245 -16.51 33.75 -7.24
CA GLU A 245 -17.76 33.06 -6.89
C GLU A 245 -17.62 31.55 -7.06
N SER A 246 -17.00 31.06 -8.15
CA SER A 246 -16.78 29.63 -8.38
C SER A 246 -15.77 29.02 -7.40
N LEU A 247 -14.72 29.74 -7.01
CA LEU A 247 -13.80 29.31 -5.95
C LEU A 247 -14.52 29.21 -4.61
N HIS A 248 -15.56 30.03 -4.39
CA HIS A 248 -16.42 30.03 -3.22
C HIS A 248 -17.65 29.09 -3.36
N SER A 249 -18.03 28.67 -4.58
CA SER A 249 -19.22 27.84 -4.86
C SER A 249 -18.89 26.39 -5.23
N GLU A 250 -17.71 26.06 -5.77
CA GLU A 250 -17.14 24.70 -5.63
C GLU A 250 -16.99 24.37 -4.12
N GLN A 251 -16.84 25.40 -3.28
CA GLN A 251 -17.10 25.27 -1.86
C GLN A 251 -18.60 25.04 -1.65
N ALA A 252 -19.56 25.96 -1.89
CA ALA A 252 -20.98 25.75 -1.54
C ALA A 252 -21.71 24.52 -2.16
N ALA A 253 -21.40 24.05 -3.37
CA ALA A 253 -22.09 22.94 -4.04
C ALA A 253 -21.81 21.58 -3.38
N ALA A 254 -20.62 21.41 -2.78
CA ALA A 254 -20.33 20.28 -1.90
C ALA A 254 -21.07 20.36 -0.53
N GLU A 255 -21.93 21.37 -0.29
CA GLU A 255 -22.86 21.45 0.85
C GLU A 255 -24.23 20.82 0.51
N ALA A 256 -24.58 20.69 -0.78
CA ALA A 256 -25.87 20.16 -1.23
C ALA A 256 -25.82 18.64 -1.52
N GLU A 257 -24.72 18.11 -2.06
CA GLU A 257 -24.59 16.67 -2.37
C GLU A 257 -24.41 15.77 -1.12
N THR A 258 -24.05 16.36 0.03
CA THR A 258 -23.88 15.63 1.30
C THR A 258 -25.21 15.27 1.99
N ASP A 259 -26.33 15.87 1.57
CA ASP A 259 -27.65 15.57 2.16
C ASP A 259 -28.33 14.36 1.49
N GLU A 260 -28.01 14.06 0.23
CA GLU A 260 -28.60 12.92 -0.51
C GLU A 260 -27.83 11.60 -0.33
N THR A 261 -26.53 11.64 -0.05
CA THR A 261 -25.69 10.43 0.10
C THR A 261 -25.86 9.72 1.45
N ASN A 262 -26.50 10.35 2.45
CA ASN A 262 -26.77 9.74 3.77
C ASN A 262 -27.90 8.69 3.78
N LYS A 263 -28.53 8.39 2.64
CA LYS A 263 -29.62 7.39 2.55
C LYS A 263 -29.28 6.08 1.82
N ALA A 264 -28.11 5.96 1.18
CA ALA A 264 -27.87 4.84 0.25
C ALA A 264 -26.90 3.74 0.73
N ASP A 265 -26.17 3.91 1.84
CA ASP A 265 -25.10 2.97 2.23
C ASP A 265 -25.50 1.94 3.32
N ASN A 266 -26.79 1.64 3.47
CA ASN A 266 -27.26 0.63 4.40
C ASN A 266 -28.15 -0.39 3.70
N GLU A 267 -27.57 -1.26 2.87
CA GLU A 267 -28.01 -2.64 2.64
C GLU A 267 -27.06 -3.35 1.65
N GLU A 268 -26.26 -4.28 2.15
CA GLU A 268 -26.31 -5.71 1.77
C GLU A 268 -25.04 -6.48 2.18
N ALA A 269 -25.26 -7.44 3.08
CA ALA A 269 -24.52 -8.70 3.14
C ALA A 269 -25.57 -9.81 2.94
N ALA A 270 -25.40 -10.61 1.89
CA ALA A 270 -26.33 -11.63 1.38
C ALA A 270 -26.61 -12.79 2.37
N GLU A 271 -27.73 -13.54 2.26
CA GLU A 271 -27.87 -14.74 1.39
C GLU A 271 -29.32 -15.33 1.36
N PRO A 272 -29.66 -16.34 0.52
CA PRO A 272 -30.75 -16.24 -0.48
C PRO A 272 -31.98 -17.14 -0.23
N ALA A 273 -33.11 -16.84 -0.90
CA ALA A 273 -34.16 -17.83 -1.17
C ALA A 273 -35.08 -17.47 -2.35
N ALA A 274 -35.19 -18.46 -3.25
CA ALA A 274 -36.35 -18.86 -4.07
C ALA A 274 -37.01 -17.90 -5.10
N ALA A 275 -36.90 -18.37 -6.35
CA ALA A 275 -37.65 -18.11 -7.58
C ALA A 275 -39.07 -17.53 -7.47
N GLN A 276 -39.37 -16.60 -8.39
CA GLN A 276 -40.57 -16.64 -9.25
C GLN A 276 -40.39 -15.78 -10.52
N GLN A 277 -40.91 -16.31 -11.64
CA GLN A 277 -41.01 -15.74 -12.98
C GLN A 277 -41.88 -14.46 -12.97
N GLU A 278 -41.63 -13.44 -13.79
CA GLU A 278 -42.22 -13.12 -15.12
C GLU A 278 -42.22 -11.56 -15.14
N THR A 279 -41.90 -10.76 -16.16
CA THR A 279 -42.16 -10.77 -17.60
C THR A 279 -41.21 -9.74 -18.26
N ALA A 280 -40.86 -10.00 -19.52
CA ALA A 280 -40.01 -9.16 -20.36
C ALA A 280 -40.72 -7.86 -20.80
N LYS A 281 -39.99 -6.73 -20.80
CA LYS A 281 -40.22 -5.58 -21.70
C LYS A 281 -38.92 -4.89 -22.08
N GLU A 282 -38.58 -5.14 -23.35
CA GLU A 282 -38.00 -4.28 -24.40
C GLU A 282 -36.78 -3.38 -24.10
N ASP A 283 -35.73 -3.72 -24.84
CA ASP A 283 -34.46 -3.02 -25.01
C ASP A 283 -34.63 -1.57 -25.52
N GLY A 284 -34.08 -0.63 -24.77
CA GLY A 284 -33.76 0.72 -25.22
C GLY A 284 -32.29 0.99 -25.01
N ASP A 285 -31.51 0.89 -26.09
CA ASP A 285 -30.09 1.26 -26.14
C ASP A 285 -29.95 2.78 -25.91
N TYR A 286 -29.55 3.17 -24.71
CA TYR A 286 -29.16 4.55 -24.40
C TYR A 286 -27.65 4.65 -24.26
N THR A 287 -26.94 4.71 -25.40
CA THR A 287 -25.59 5.26 -25.42
C THR A 287 -25.64 6.77 -25.17
N VAL A 288 -25.52 7.18 -23.91
CA VAL A 288 -25.28 8.60 -23.57
C VAL A 288 -23.82 8.92 -23.91
N GLN A 289 -23.57 9.48 -25.09
CA GLN A 289 -22.29 10.11 -25.38
C GLN A 289 -22.13 11.36 -24.49
N PRO A 290 -21.00 11.54 -23.79
CA PRO A 290 -20.79 12.72 -22.97
C PRO A 290 -20.69 13.96 -23.87
N LYS A 291 -21.61 14.91 -23.70
CA LYS A 291 -21.55 16.22 -24.36
C LYS A 291 -20.25 16.93 -23.95
N ARG A 292 -19.39 17.18 -24.94
CA ARG A 292 -18.15 17.95 -24.79
C ARG A 292 -18.52 19.41 -24.52
N ARG A 293 -18.52 19.84 -23.26
CA ARG A 293 -18.71 21.24 -22.85
C ARG A 293 -17.55 22.08 -23.40
N GLU A 294 -17.85 23.16 -24.13
CA GLU A 294 -16.83 24.13 -24.54
C GLU A 294 -16.35 24.90 -23.29
N LEU A 295 -15.03 24.96 -23.09
CA LEU A 295 -14.42 25.64 -21.95
C LEU A 295 -14.53 27.15 -22.14
N GLY A 296 -15.15 27.84 -21.19
CA GLY A 296 -15.25 29.30 -21.18
C GLY A 296 -14.07 30.00 -20.50
N PRO A 297 -13.98 31.33 -20.54
CA PRO A 297 -12.94 32.11 -19.87
C PRO A 297 -12.78 31.81 -18.36
N VAL A 298 -13.90 31.58 -17.66
CA VAL A 298 -13.92 31.16 -16.25
C VAL A 298 -13.26 29.80 -16.05
N ASP A 299 -13.53 28.84 -16.93
CA ASP A 299 -12.96 27.47 -16.84
C ASP A 299 -11.44 27.50 -17.06
N PHE A 300 -10.97 28.34 -17.99
CA PHE A 300 -9.53 28.54 -18.20
C PHE A 300 -8.86 29.20 -17.00
N ALA A 301 -9.48 30.24 -16.43
CA ALA A 301 -8.95 30.90 -15.24
C ALA A 301 -8.88 29.95 -14.04
N LEU A 302 -9.92 29.14 -13.79
CA LEU A 302 -9.92 28.13 -12.73
C LEU A 302 -8.84 27.07 -12.95
N ARG A 303 -8.63 26.65 -14.20
CA ARG A 303 -7.55 25.71 -14.54
C ARG A 303 -6.18 26.31 -14.25
N ASP A 304 -5.96 27.57 -14.62
CA ASP A 304 -4.68 28.25 -14.42
C ASP A 304 -4.40 28.49 -12.92
N ILE A 305 -5.43 28.83 -12.13
CA ILE A 305 -5.35 28.93 -10.66
C ILE A 305 -5.03 27.56 -10.04
N LYS A 306 -5.73 26.49 -10.46
CA LYS A 306 -5.46 25.11 -9.99
C LYS A 306 -4.02 24.71 -10.34
N ALA A 307 -3.54 25.02 -11.54
CA ALA A 307 -2.17 24.77 -11.96
C ALA A 307 -1.14 25.56 -11.14
N ALA A 308 -1.42 26.83 -10.83
CA ALA A 308 -0.56 27.67 -10.00
C ALA A 308 -0.41 27.11 -8.57
N TYR A 309 -1.52 26.70 -7.92
CA TYR A 309 -1.45 26.05 -6.61
C TYR A 309 -0.69 24.72 -6.64
N ILE A 310 -0.86 23.91 -7.69
CA ILE A 310 -0.10 22.66 -7.85
C ILE A 310 1.39 22.97 -8.05
N GLY A 311 1.73 23.95 -8.89
CA GLY A 311 3.11 24.41 -9.11
C GLY A 311 3.78 24.86 -7.82
N ALA A 312 3.12 25.73 -7.05
CA ALA A 312 3.62 26.18 -5.75
C ALA A 312 3.83 25.03 -4.76
N LYS A 313 2.90 24.07 -4.70
CA LYS A 313 3.08 22.85 -3.89
C LYS A 313 4.28 22.04 -4.35
N ARG A 314 4.49 21.84 -5.65
CA ARG A 314 5.65 21.09 -6.16
C ARG A 314 6.96 21.80 -5.82
N ALA A 315 6.98 23.13 -5.92
CA ALA A 315 8.15 23.97 -5.60
C ALA A 315 8.48 24.04 -4.10
N TYR A 316 7.55 23.66 -3.21
CA TYR A 316 7.79 23.64 -1.76
C TYR A 316 8.98 22.76 -1.38
N ARG A 317 9.74 23.22 -0.38
CA ARG A 317 10.84 22.48 0.24
C ARG A 317 10.59 22.40 1.74
N VAL A 318 10.64 21.20 2.29
CA VAL A 318 10.37 20.98 3.70
C VAL A 318 11.54 21.47 4.56
N SER A 319 11.20 22.09 5.68
CA SER A 319 12.16 22.53 6.68
C SER A 319 12.74 21.35 7.49
N PRO A 320 13.96 21.47 8.03
CA PRO A 320 14.51 20.50 8.98
C PRO A 320 13.62 20.30 10.21
N GLU A 321 12.99 21.35 10.73
CA GLU A 321 12.13 21.31 11.91
C GLU A 321 10.88 20.47 11.65
N ARG A 322 10.30 20.56 10.45
CA ARG A 322 9.14 19.75 10.07
C ARG A 322 9.52 18.30 9.78
N ILE A 323 10.69 18.02 9.21
CA ILE A 323 11.23 16.66 9.12
C ILE A 323 11.41 16.08 10.52
N GLN A 324 11.96 16.84 11.46
CA GLN A 324 12.13 16.41 12.84
C GLN A 324 10.78 16.08 13.49
N ARG A 325 9.78 16.96 13.34
CA ARG A 325 8.43 16.71 13.85
C ARG A 325 7.80 15.44 13.26
N LEU A 326 8.01 15.20 11.96
CA LEU A 326 7.59 13.96 11.31
C LEU A 326 8.30 12.74 11.92
N GLN A 327 9.61 12.82 12.15
CA GLN A 327 10.37 11.74 12.80
C GLN A 327 9.87 11.47 14.22
N GLU A 328 9.60 12.51 15.01
CA GLU A 328 9.03 12.37 16.36
C GLU A 328 7.66 11.68 16.34
N ALA A 329 6.83 11.98 15.34
CA ALA A 329 5.55 11.30 15.13
C ALA A 329 5.74 9.82 14.75
N LEU A 330 6.69 9.51 13.86
CA LEU A 330 7.01 8.14 13.45
C LEU A 330 7.53 7.29 14.62
N ASN A 331 8.34 7.87 15.51
CA ASN A 331 8.88 7.20 16.71
C ASN A 331 7.77 6.68 17.64
N LYS A 332 6.57 7.29 17.63
CA LYS A 332 5.42 6.82 18.43
C LYS A 332 4.87 5.45 17.98
N TYR A 333 5.30 4.94 16.83
CA TYR A 333 4.93 3.61 16.35
C TYR A 333 5.80 2.49 16.89
N GLU A 334 7.02 2.79 17.34
CA GLU A 334 8.00 1.81 17.75
C GLU A 334 7.53 0.96 18.93
N GLY A 335 7.98 -0.29 18.96
CA GLY A 335 7.54 -1.28 19.94
C GLY A 335 6.24 -1.98 19.54
N THR A 336 5.57 -2.55 20.54
CA THR A 336 4.36 -3.36 20.34
C THR A 336 3.12 -2.57 20.73
N ASN A 337 2.35 -2.16 19.72
CA ASN A 337 1.13 -1.35 19.90
C ASN A 337 -0.11 -2.04 19.32
N ASN A 338 -1.31 -1.55 19.66
CA ASN A 338 -2.58 -2.06 19.13
C ASN A 338 -2.99 -1.30 17.87
N PHE A 339 -2.81 -1.91 16.71
CA PHE A 339 -3.02 -1.26 15.41
C PHE A 339 -4.44 -1.48 14.84
N HIS A 340 -5.46 -1.68 15.67
CA HIS A 340 -6.83 -1.98 15.19
C HIS A 340 -7.46 -0.86 14.34
N ASN A 341 -7.13 0.41 14.62
CA ASN A 341 -7.57 1.56 13.81
C ASN A 341 -6.80 1.68 12.47
N TYR A 342 -5.66 1.01 12.36
CA TYR A 342 -4.75 1.06 11.21
C TYR A 342 -5.05 -0.04 10.18
N THR A 343 -6.16 -0.74 10.31
CA THR A 343 -6.57 -1.78 9.35
C THR A 343 -8.08 -1.71 9.16
N VAL A 344 -8.62 -2.62 8.36
CA VAL A 344 -10.05 -2.90 8.25
C VAL A 344 -10.39 -4.20 8.99
N GLN A 345 -11.67 -4.38 9.36
CA GLN A 345 -12.21 -5.62 9.92
C GLN A 345 -11.50 -6.14 11.17
N LYS A 346 -10.98 -5.23 12.01
CA LYS A 346 -10.38 -5.56 13.31
C LYS A 346 -11.01 -4.74 14.42
N SER A 347 -11.33 -5.42 15.52
CA SER A 347 -11.75 -4.78 16.77
C SER A 347 -10.53 -4.53 17.66
N HIS A 348 -10.68 -3.60 18.61
CA HIS A 348 -9.64 -3.31 19.60
C HIS A 348 -9.25 -4.55 20.43
N GLY A 349 -10.21 -5.42 20.74
CA GLY A 349 -9.98 -6.63 21.53
C GLY A 349 -9.30 -7.78 20.78
N ASP A 350 -9.17 -7.72 19.46
CA ASP A 350 -8.54 -8.80 18.67
C ASP A 350 -7.02 -8.83 18.94
N PRO A 351 -6.46 -9.92 19.54
CA PRO A 351 -5.03 -10.02 19.82
C PRO A 351 -4.17 -9.94 18.56
N SER A 352 -4.73 -10.33 17.42
CA SER A 352 -4.08 -10.22 16.12
C SER A 352 -4.06 -8.79 15.56
N SER A 353 -4.53 -7.78 16.29
CA SER A 353 -4.30 -6.36 15.99
C SER A 353 -2.98 -5.82 16.57
N LYS A 354 -2.36 -6.55 17.51
CA LYS A 354 -1.06 -6.16 18.08
C LYS A 354 0.06 -6.41 17.08
N ARG A 355 0.85 -5.40 16.78
CA ARG A 355 1.99 -5.50 15.86
C ARG A 355 3.21 -4.84 16.47
N HIS A 356 4.37 -5.34 16.06
CA HIS A 356 5.66 -4.88 16.54
C HIS A 356 6.41 -4.16 15.42
N ILE A 357 6.65 -2.87 15.62
CA ILE A 357 7.47 -2.02 14.75
C ILE A 357 8.85 -1.92 15.38
N ARG A 358 9.88 -2.29 14.63
CA ARG A 358 11.28 -2.23 15.07
C ARG A 358 11.84 -0.82 14.89
N SER A 359 11.54 -0.16 13.77
CA SER A 359 11.93 1.22 13.51
C SER A 359 11.05 1.84 12.43
N PHE A 360 10.92 3.17 12.44
CA PHE A 360 10.29 3.93 11.36
C PHE A 360 10.99 5.29 11.19
N VAL A 361 11.76 5.43 10.11
CA VAL A 361 12.70 6.53 9.93
C VAL A 361 12.42 7.29 8.63
N VAL A 362 12.34 8.63 8.71
CA VAL A 362 12.35 9.51 7.54
C VAL A 362 13.79 9.79 7.13
N ASN A 363 14.07 9.77 5.83
CA ASN A 363 15.35 10.20 5.30
C ASN A 363 15.53 11.71 5.55
N PRO A 364 16.55 12.15 6.30
CA PRO A 364 16.76 13.57 6.61
C PRO A 364 17.19 14.39 5.40
N LYS A 365 17.58 13.75 4.29
CA LYS A 365 17.93 14.40 3.03
C LYS A 365 16.88 14.03 1.98
N PRO A 366 15.87 14.89 1.75
CA PRO A 366 14.89 14.69 0.70
C PRO A 366 15.53 14.55 -0.68
N ILE A 367 14.83 13.87 -1.59
CA ILE A 367 15.29 13.65 -2.96
C ILE A 367 14.52 14.60 -3.87
N ILE A 368 15.21 15.35 -4.72
CA ILE A 368 14.56 16.24 -5.70
C ILE A 368 14.45 15.51 -7.04
N ILE A 369 13.23 15.38 -7.57
CA ILE A 369 12.98 14.87 -8.92
C ILE A 369 12.10 15.88 -9.67
N GLY A 370 12.62 16.39 -10.79
CA GLY A 370 12.02 17.53 -11.47
C GLY A 370 11.94 18.71 -10.50
N ASP A 371 10.75 19.31 -10.41
CA ASP A 371 10.51 20.42 -9.48
C ASP A 371 10.05 19.98 -8.09
N THR A 372 9.77 18.68 -7.90
CA THR A 372 9.16 18.16 -6.67
C THR A 372 10.19 17.53 -5.75
N GLU A 373 10.14 17.91 -4.47
CA GLU A 373 10.91 17.28 -3.41
C GLU A 373 10.15 16.10 -2.80
N TRP A 374 10.84 14.99 -2.57
CA TRP A 374 10.29 13.72 -2.10
C TRP A 374 10.92 13.26 -0.80
N LEU A 375 10.09 12.74 0.08
CA LEU A 375 10.45 12.14 1.36
C LEU A 375 10.37 10.62 1.27
N SER A 376 11.44 9.96 1.72
CA SER A 376 11.49 8.51 1.90
C SER A 376 11.28 8.16 3.37
N LEU A 377 10.28 7.32 3.65
CA LEU A 377 9.93 6.83 4.98
C LEU A 377 10.18 5.32 5.03
N LYS A 378 11.21 4.87 5.73
CA LYS A 378 11.57 3.45 5.85
C LYS A 378 11.05 2.85 7.15
N VAL A 379 10.25 1.80 7.06
CA VAL A 379 9.69 1.09 8.21
C VAL A 379 10.18 -0.36 8.26
N HIS A 380 10.68 -0.78 9.42
CA HIS A 380 10.99 -2.16 9.74
C HIS A 380 9.98 -2.70 10.73
N GLY A 381 9.28 -3.76 10.35
CA GLY A 381 8.29 -4.39 11.23
C GLY A 381 8.29 -5.90 11.12
N GLN A 382 7.89 -6.56 12.20
CA GLN A 382 7.81 -8.03 12.22
C GLN A 382 6.75 -8.53 11.22
N SER A 383 5.57 -7.90 11.23
CA SER A 383 4.48 -8.15 10.29
C SER A 383 3.59 -6.92 10.18
N PHE A 384 2.84 -6.84 9.09
CA PHE A 384 1.92 -5.73 8.82
C PHE A 384 0.54 -6.28 8.43
N MET A 385 -0.52 -5.61 8.89
CA MET A 385 -1.89 -5.86 8.47
C MET A 385 -2.19 -5.14 7.15
N MET A 386 -3.32 -5.49 6.54
CA MET A 386 -3.84 -4.82 5.36
C MET A 386 -3.96 -3.31 5.63
N HIS A 387 -3.42 -2.50 4.72
CA HIS A 387 -3.40 -1.04 4.78
C HIS A 387 -2.62 -0.40 5.95
N GLN A 388 -1.99 -1.18 6.83
CA GLN A 388 -1.38 -0.67 8.07
C GLN A 388 -0.38 0.45 7.83
N ILE A 389 0.61 0.23 6.96
CA ILE A 389 1.66 1.22 6.68
C ILE A 389 1.04 2.50 6.08
N ARG A 390 0.11 2.36 5.14
CA ARG A 390 -0.56 3.50 4.48
C ARG A 390 -1.38 4.34 5.47
N LYS A 391 -2.04 3.70 6.44
CA LYS A 391 -2.75 4.40 7.52
C LYS A 391 -1.78 5.02 8.55
N MET A 392 -0.67 4.35 8.87
CA MET A 392 0.38 4.91 9.74
C MET A 392 0.95 6.20 9.14
N VAL A 393 1.34 6.16 7.86
CA VAL A 393 1.82 7.34 7.13
C VAL A 393 0.74 8.42 7.05
N GLY A 394 -0.52 8.03 6.79
CA GLY A 394 -1.64 8.98 6.71
C GLY A 394 -1.87 9.75 8.00
N LEU A 395 -1.88 9.05 9.14
CA LEU A 395 -2.08 9.69 10.43
C LEU A 395 -0.95 10.69 10.74
N VAL A 396 0.32 10.28 10.66
CA VAL A 396 1.43 11.19 10.99
C VAL A 396 1.51 12.37 10.04
N THR A 397 1.23 12.16 8.75
CA THR A 397 1.24 13.23 7.75
C THR A 397 0.18 14.28 8.09
N LEU A 398 -1.04 13.84 8.41
CA LEU A 398 -2.12 14.75 8.80
C LEU A 398 -1.83 15.48 10.11
N MET A 399 -1.21 14.82 11.09
CA MET A 399 -0.88 15.43 12.37
C MET A 399 0.22 16.50 12.25
N VAL A 400 1.22 16.27 11.40
CA VAL A 400 2.24 17.28 11.10
C VAL A 400 1.60 18.45 10.36
N ARG A 401 0.82 18.16 9.32
CA ARG A 401 0.09 19.12 8.49
C ARG A 401 -0.88 20.00 9.28
N CYS A 402 -1.55 19.47 10.29
CA CYS A 402 -2.55 20.20 11.06
C CYS A 402 -2.00 20.79 12.38
N GLY A 403 -0.71 20.62 12.68
CA GLY A 403 -0.13 21.04 13.97
C GLY A 403 -0.72 20.29 15.19
N THR A 404 -1.34 19.13 14.97
CA THR A 404 -2.00 18.31 16.00
C THR A 404 -1.01 17.80 17.04
N SER A 405 -1.42 17.67 18.31
CA SER A 405 -0.60 17.02 19.34
C SER A 405 -0.27 15.57 18.96
N LEU A 406 1.00 15.17 19.18
CA LEU A 406 1.47 13.81 18.89
C LEU A 406 0.82 12.73 19.77
N ASP A 407 0.17 13.13 20.87
CA ASP A 407 -0.55 12.21 21.75
C ASP A 407 -1.72 11.52 21.07
N ARG A 408 -2.26 12.12 19.99
CA ARG A 408 -3.32 11.52 19.17
C ARG A 408 -2.93 10.14 18.61
N ILE A 409 -1.64 9.89 18.37
CA ILE A 409 -1.14 8.55 17.97
C ILE A 409 -1.33 7.56 19.12
N THR A 410 -0.96 7.93 20.35
CA THR A 410 -1.14 7.08 21.53
C THR A 410 -2.61 6.78 21.76
N GLU A 411 -3.48 7.79 21.66
CA GLU A 411 -4.92 7.60 21.84
C GLU A 411 -5.52 6.69 20.75
N SER A 412 -4.99 6.74 19.51
CA SER A 412 -5.45 5.88 18.42
C SER A 412 -5.25 4.38 18.68
N TYR A 413 -4.41 3.99 19.64
CA TYR A 413 -4.25 2.61 20.08
C TYR A 413 -5.33 2.17 21.08
N GLY A 414 -6.04 3.13 21.69
CA GLY A 414 -7.15 2.89 22.60
C GLY A 414 -8.38 2.31 21.92
N PRO A 415 -9.46 2.02 22.68
CA PRO A 415 -10.65 1.35 22.16
C PRO A 415 -11.49 2.22 21.22
N LYS A 416 -11.36 3.56 21.30
CA LYS A 416 -12.13 4.49 20.47
C LYS A 416 -11.76 4.30 19.00
N LYS A 417 -12.78 4.27 18.14
CA LYS A 417 -12.60 4.11 16.70
C LYS A 417 -12.15 5.43 16.10
N MET A 418 -11.05 5.36 15.34
CA MET A 418 -10.51 6.46 14.56
C MET A 418 -10.47 6.02 13.10
N ALA A 419 -11.22 6.72 12.26
CA ALA A 419 -11.24 6.47 10.82
C ALA A 419 -10.02 7.13 10.16
N ILE A 420 -8.88 6.45 10.27
CA ILE A 420 -7.63 6.93 9.67
C ILE A 420 -7.72 6.77 8.14
N PRO A 421 -7.57 7.86 7.36
CA PRO A 421 -7.61 7.77 5.91
C PRO A 421 -6.38 7.02 5.39
N LYS A 422 -6.59 6.27 4.31
CA LYS A 422 -5.57 5.41 3.71
C LYS A 422 -4.83 6.17 2.62
N MET A 423 -3.58 6.56 2.88
CA MET A 423 -2.70 7.20 1.88
C MET A 423 -2.66 6.46 0.55
N PRO A 424 -2.34 7.10 -0.59
CA PRO A 424 -2.19 6.43 -1.88
C PRO A 424 -1.31 5.17 -1.85
N GLY A 425 -1.59 4.19 -2.71
CA GLY A 425 -0.76 2.99 -2.82
C GLY A 425 0.55 3.25 -3.57
N LEU A 426 0.57 4.30 -4.39
CA LEU A 426 1.63 4.67 -5.31
C LEU A 426 3.00 4.78 -4.63
N GLY A 427 3.05 5.40 -3.45
CA GLY A 427 4.31 5.60 -2.72
C GLY A 427 4.86 4.35 -2.04
N LEU A 428 4.07 3.29 -1.88
CA LEU A 428 4.46 2.13 -1.09
C LEU A 428 5.28 1.13 -1.91
N LEU A 429 6.44 0.76 -1.40
CA LEU A 429 7.25 -0.34 -1.95
C LEU A 429 7.79 -1.26 -0.85
N LEU A 430 7.84 -2.56 -1.16
CA LEU A 430 8.54 -3.54 -0.33
C LEU A 430 10.05 -3.50 -0.65
N GLU A 431 10.88 -3.12 0.32
CA GLU A 431 12.34 -3.13 0.16
C GLU A 431 12.87 -4.55 0.18
N ARG A 432 12.62 -5.30 1.27
CA ARG A 432 13.01 -6.71 1.37
C ARG A 432 12.37 -7.41 2.58
N PRO A 433 12.08 -8.71 2.50
CA PRO A 433 11.87 -9.57 3.66
C PRO A 433 13.20 -9.99 4.32
N VAL A 434 13.15 -10.27 5.62
CA VAL A 434 14.30 -10.68 6.44
C VAL A 434 14.09 -12.11 6.95
N PHE A 435 15.17 -12.90 6.93
CA PHE A 435 15.19 -14.34 7.24
C PHE A 435 16.27 -14.72 8.26
N GLU A 436 16.61 -13.83 9.20
CA GLU A 436 17.63 -14.01 10.25
C GLU A 436 17.63 -15.41 10.86
N ASN A 437 16.47 -15.87 11.36
CA ASN A 437 16.35 -17.16 12.04
C ASN A 437 16.53 -18.35 11.08
N TYR A 438 16.04 -18.22 9.85
CA TYR A 438 16.22 -19.25 8.82
C TYR A 438 17.68 -19.32 8.36
N ASN A 439 18.32 -18.19 8.11
CA ASN A 439 19.71 -18.11 7.65
C ASN A 439 20.66 -18.73 8.67
N LYS A 440 20.47 -18.46 9.97
CA LYS A 440 21.19 -19.13 11.05
C LYS A 440 21.08 -20.66 10.95
N ARG A 441 19.86 -21.19 10.82
CA ARG A 441 19.62 -22.63 10.68
C ARG A 441 20.16 -23.20 9.36
N ALA A 442 20.13 -22.42 8.28
CA ALA A 442 20.62 -22.81 6.97
C ALA A 442 22.12 -23.11 7.01
N LYS A 443 22.91 -22.21 7.62
CA LYS A 443 24.36 -22.37 7.81
C LYS A 443 24.70 -23.45 8.83
N GLU A 444 24.18 -23.32 10.06
CA GLU A 444 24.63 -24.14 11.20
C GLU A 444 24.16 -25.60 11.10
N THR A 445 22.98 -25.86 10.53
CA THR A 445 22.36 -27.20 10.57
C THR A 445 22.22 -27.84 9.19
N LEU A 446 22.00 -27.05 8.13
CA LEU A 446 21.61 -27.58 6.81
C LEU A 446 22.74 -27.57 5.79
N GLY A 447 23.88 -26.92 6.07
CA GLY A 447 24.97 -26.72 5.12
C GLY A 447 24.49 -26.00 3.85
N ARG A 448 23.65 -24.97 4.01
CA ARG A 448 23.08 -24.16 2.92
C ARG A 448 23.51 -22.71 3.09
N GLU A 449 23.61 -21.98 1.97
CA GLU A 449 23.81 -20.53 2.04
C GLU A 449 22.55 -19.79 2.49
N ASP A 450 22.79 -18.55 2.90
CA ASP A 450 21.77 -17.61 3.36
C ASP A 450 20.91 -17.10 2.21
N ILE A 451 19.69 -16.72 2.55
CA ILE A 451 18.86 -15.85 1.71
C ILE A 451 19.30 -14.41 2.05
N ASP A 452 20.13 -13.85 1.18
CA ASP A 452 20.80 -12.58 1.40
C ASP A 452 20.66 -11.66 0.18
N PHE A 453 19.97 -10.54 0.38
CA PHE A 453 19.78 -9.51 -0.65
C PHE A 453 21.00 -8.60 -0.80
N ASP A 454 21.90 -8.54 0.19
CA ASP A 454 23.06 -7.62 0.15
C ASP A 454 24.01 -7.98 -1.00
N LYS A 455 24.07 -9.26 -1.39
CA LYS A 455 24.76 -9.75 -2.60
C LYS A 455 24.31 -9.04 -3.90
N TYR A 456 23.13 -8.44 -3.91
CA TYR A 456 22.51 -7.84 -5.09
C TYR A 456 22.22 -6.35 -4.91
N ASN A 457 22.76 -5.71 -3.87
CA ASN A 457 22.37 -4.36 -3.48
C ASN A 457 22.57 -3.33 -4.61
N GLU A 458 23.67 -3.43 -5.36
CA GLU A 458 23.94 -2.56 -6.52
C GLU A 458 22.87 -2.71 -7.61
N LYS A 459 22.55 -3.95 -8.00
CA LYS A 459 21.52 -4.25 -9.02
C LYS A 459 20.13 -3.84 -8.54
N LEU A 460 19.85 -4.03 -7.25
CA LEU A 460 18.57 -3.70 -6.61
C LEU A 460 18.37 -2.18 -6.56
N GLU A 461 19.39 -1.41 -6.18
CA GLU A 461 19.33 0.05 -6.17
C GLU A 461 19.20 0.61 -7.59
N ALA A 462 19.96 0.10 -8.57
CA ALA A 462 19.80 0.47 -9.98
C ALA A 462 18.36 0.22 -10.46
N PHE A 463 17.81 -0.95 -10.15
CA PHE A 463 16.41 -1.29 -10.48
C PHE A 463 15.39 -0.41 -9.76
N LYS A 464 15.63 -0.04 -8.50
CA LYS A 464 14.76 0.91 -7.78
C LYS A 464 14.70 2.24 -8.51
N GLN A 465 15.85 2.80 -8.89
CA GLN A 465 15.93 4.07 -9.62
C GLN A 465 15.24 3.98 -10.98
N GLU A 466 15.64 2.99 -11.79
CA GLU A 466 15.21 2.87 -13.19
C GLU A 466 13.77 2.38 -13.34
N GLN A 467 13.34 1.43 -12.51
CA GLN A 467 12.08 0.74 -12.70
C GLN A 467 10.98 1.14 -11.71
N ILE A 468 11.32 1.46 -10.45
CA ILE A 468 10.32 1.75 -9.42
C ILE A 468 10.10 3.26 -9.28
N TYR A 469 11.13 3.98 -8.88
CA TYR A 469 11.08 5.40 -8.57
C TYR A 469 10.66 6.23 -9.79
N SER A 470 11.26 5.98 -10.96
CA SER A 470 10.87 6.62 -12.22
C SER A 470 9.36 6.52 -12.53
N ARG A 471 8.75 5.35 -12.26
CA ARG A 471 7.31 5.12 -12.46
C ARG A 471 6.46 5.81 -11.39
N ILE A 472 6.88 5.76 -10.13
CA ILE A 472 6.21 6.47 -9.03
C ILE A 472 6.13 7.97 -9.36
N PHE A 473 7.26 8.56 -9.75
CA PHE A 473 7.35 9.98 -10.06
C PHE A 473 6.56 10.33 -11.32
N GLY A 474 6.69 9.53 -12.38
CA GLY A 474 5.97 9.76 -13.63
C GLY A 474 4.44 9.60 -13.51
N VAL A 475 3.95 8.73 -12.62
CA VAL A 475 2.51 8.64 -12.33
C VAL A 475 2.06 9.84 -11.51
N GLU A 476 2.80 10.23 -10.47
CA GLU A 476 2.41 11.39 -9.64
C GLU A 476 2.42 12.70 -10.44
N GLU A 477 3.38 12.88 -11.35
CA GLU A 477 3.46 14.05 -12.22
C GLU A 477 2.21 14.21 -13.10
N LYS A 478 1.62 13.09 -13.53
CA LYS A 478 0.43 13.05 -14.39
C LYS A 478 -0.88 13.09 -13.61
N GLU A 479 -0.99 12.28 -12.55
CA GLU A 479 -2.25 12.04 -11.85
C GLU A 479 -2.46 12.92 -10.61
N ASN A 480 -1.39 13.53 -10.06
CA ASN A 480 -1.47 14.35 -8.84
C ASN A 480 -2.23 13.62 -7.72
N SER A 481 -1.89 12.33 -7.49
CA SER A 481 -2.64 11.43 -6.63
C SER A 481 -2.59 11.85 -5.16
N PHE A 482 -1.44 12.36 -4.71
CA PHE A 482 -1.28 12.88 -3.35
C PHE A 482 -2.01 14.21 -3.17
N HIS A 483 -1.93 15.12 -4.15
CA HIS A 483 -2.69 16.37 -4.12
C HIS A 483 -4.20 16.12 -4.03
N SER A 484 -4.72 15.23 -4.88
CA SER A 484 -6.15 14.89 -4.91
C SER A 484 -6.61 14.30 -3.58
N PHE A 485 -5.81 13.40 -3.00
CA PHE A 485 -6.08 12.80 -1.70
C PHE A 485 -6.22 13.82 -0.57
N PHE A 486 -5.26 14.76 -0.42
CA PHE A 486 -5.34 15.76 0.64
C PHE A 486 -6.42 16.81 0.38
N THR A 487 -6.65 17.16 -0.88
CA THR A 487 -7.73 18.10 -1.25
C THR A 487 -9.10 17.53 -0.84
N GLN A 488 -9.33 16.22 -1.06
CA GLN A 488 -10.55 15.55 -0.63
C GLN A 488 -10.72 15.62 0.90
N ILE A 489 -9.65 15.37 1.68
CA ILE A 489 -9.69 15.46 3.15
C ILE A 489 -10.01 16.88 3.62
N ASP A 490 -9.39 17.88 3.00
CA ASP A 490 -9.54 19.29 3.39
C ASP A 490 -10.93 19.84 3.16
N GLN A 491 -11.56 19.39 2.08
CA GLN A 491 -12.88 19.82 1.66
C GLN A 491 -13.99 18.98 2.30
N PHE A 492 -13.66 17.86 2.95
CA PHE A 492 -14.64 16.95 3.54
C PHE A 492 -15.41 17.62 4.68
N ARG A 493 -16.64 18.06 4.40
CA ARG A 493 -17.52 18.79 5.32
C ARG A 493 -18.21 17.91 6.35
N SER A 494 -17.40 17.28 7.18
CA SER A 494 -17.90 16.43 8.25
C SER A 494 -16.98 16.49 9.45
N ASN A 495 -17.53 16.13 10.60
CA ASN A 495 -16.75 16.01 11.84
C ASN A 495 -15.74 14.85 11.80
N HIS A 496 -15.74 14.05 10.73
CA HIS A 496 -14.95 12.84 10.55
C HIS A 496 -13.44 13.02 10.75
N PHE A 497 -12.88 14.18 10.39
CA PHE A 497 -11.44 14.49 10.52
C PHE A 497 -11.13 15.50 11.62
N LEU A 498 -12.13 15.94 12.40
CA LEU A 498 -11.93 16.98 13.43
C LEU A 498 -11.15 16.49 14.64
N TRP A 499 -10.87 15.19 14.74
CA TRP A 499 -9.87 14.66 15.67
C TRP A 499 -8.45 15.17 15.39
N LEU A 500 -8.21 15.82 14.25
CA LEU A 500 -6.97 16.57 13.98
C LEU A 500 -6.87 17.90 14.74
N THR A 501 -7.98 18.41 15.28
CA THR A 501 -8.00 19.62 16.09
C THR A 501 -7.68 19.33 17.56
N ALA A 502 -7.58 20.38 18.37
CA ALA A 502 -7.47 20.30 19.82
C ALA A 502 -8.71 19.66 20.47
N GLY A 503 -9.87 19.63 19.78
CA GLY A 503 -11.13 19.12 20.30
C GLY A 503 -11.15 17.63 20.65
N GLY A 504 -10.20 16.84 20.15
CA GLY A 504 -10.10 15.44 20.56
C GLY A 504 -10.64 14.44 19.55
N MET A 505 -10.36 13.14 19.80
CA MET A 505 -11.14 12.05 19.19
C MET A 505 -12.60 12.15 19.59
#